data_AF-A0A099KB88-F1
#
_entry.id   AF-A0A099KB88-F1
#
_cell.length_a   1.000
_cell.length_b   1.000
_cell.length_c   1.000
_cell.angle_alpha   90.00
_cell.angle_beta   90.00
_cell.angle_gamma   90.00
#
_symmetry.space_group_name_H-M   'P 1'
#
loop_
_entity.id
_entity.type
_entity.pdbx_description
1 polymer ?
#
loop_
_entity_poly.entity_id
_entity_poly.type
_entity_poly.pdbx_seq_one_letter_code
_entity_poly.pdbx_strand_id
1 'polypeptide(L)' 'MVPAFDKVAFKGAILEPHLVKTKFGWHVIKVLYRT' A
#
# COMPACT_ATOMS: atom_id res chain seq x y z
N MET A 1 -7.70 -5.58 -4.94
CA MET A 1 -6.60 -6.09 -4.07
C MET A 1 -7.19 -6.28 -2.67
N VAL A 2 -6.41 -6.53 -1.62
CA VAL A 2 -6.98 -6.44 -0.26
C VAL A 2 -7.32 -4.96 0.00
N PRO A 3 -8.47 -4.58 0.58
CA PRO A 3 -8.89 -3.18 0.65
C PRO A 3 -7.84 -2.24 1.27
N ALA A 4 -7.09 -2.73 2.26
CA ALA A 4 -6.02 -1.98 2.89
C ALA A 4 -4.82 -1.74 1.95
N PHE A 5 -4.53 -2.70 1.06
CA PHE A 5 -3.55 -2.53 0.00
C PHE A 5 -4.05 -1.52 -1.04
N ASP A 6 -5.29 -1.66 -1.52
CA ASP A 6 -5.88 -0.76 -2.52
C ASP A 6 -5.83 0.70 -2.03
N LYS A 7 -6.12 0.94 -0.75
CA LYS A 7 -6.03 2.27 -0.16
C LYS A 7 -4.63 2.89 -0.32
N VAL A 8 -3.56 2.13 -0.09
CA VAL A 8 -2.19 2.63 -0.23
C VAL A 8 -1.81 2.79 -1.70
N ALA A 9 -2.12 1.80 -2.54
CA ALA A 9 -1.79 1.86 -3.97
C ALA A 9 -2.42 3.08 -4.66
N PHE A 10 -3.70 3.36 -4.40
CA PHE A 10 -4.44 4.41 -5.11
C PHE A 10 -4.49 5.76 -4.40
N LYS A 11 -4.30 5.81 -3.08
CA LYS A 11 -4.41 7.07 -2.31
C LYS A 11 -3.17 7.41 -1.48
N GLY A 12 -2.25 6.46 -1.28
CA GLY A 12 -1.01 6.69 -0.54
C GLY A 12 -0.04 7.60 -1.28
N ALA A 13 0.94 8.12 -0.53
CA ALA A 13 2.05 8.87 -1.09
C ALA A 13 2.92 7.97 -1.97
N ILE A 14 3.42 8.52 -3.08
CA ILE A 14 4.32 7.81 -3.98
C ILE A 14 5.75 7.98 -3.44
N LEU A 15 6.61 6.99 -3.68
CA LEU A 15 8.01 6.92 -3.23
C LEU A 15 8.21 6.81 -1.71
N GLU A 16 7.15 6.70 -0.93
CA GLU A 16 7.20 6.47 0.51
C GLU A 16 6.77 5.04 0.88
N PRO A 17 7.48 4.38 1.82
CA PRO A 17 7.09 3.07 2.33
C PRO A 17 5.90 3.20 3.30
N HIS A 18 4.88 2.38 3.09
CA HIS A 18 3.67 2.30 3.91
C HIS A 18 3.57 0.91 4.56
N LEU A 19 3.42 0.87 5.89
CA LEU A 19 3.18 -0.38 6.61
C LEU A 19 1.68 -0.64 6.72
N VAL A 20 1.23 -1.81 6.24
CA VAL A 20 -0.18 -2.19 6.20
C VAL A 20 -0.39 -3.56 6.85
N LYS A 21 -1.34 -3.64 7.78
CA LYS A 21 -1.82 -4.90 8.33
C LYS A 21 -3.02 -5.39 7.53
N THR A 22 -2.97 -6.63 7.08
CA THR A 22 -4.08 -7.32 6.43
C THR A 22 -4.40 -8.63 7.15
N LYS A 23 -5.46 -9.33 6.71
CA LYS A 23 -5.78 -10.68 7.21
C LYS A 23 -4.68 -11.72 6.93
N PHE A 24 -3.75 -11.40 6.03
CA PHE A 24 -2.63 -12.25 5.65
C PHE A 24 -1.32 -11.87 6.38
N GLY A 25 -1.37 -10.90 7.31
CA GLY A 25 -0.22 -10.44 8.07
C GLY A 25 0.23 -9.02 7.72
N TRP A 26 1.50 -8.73 7.96
CA TRP A 26 2.09 -7.40 7.76
C TRP A 26 2.72 -7.26 6.38
N HIS A 27 2.50 -6.13 5.75
CA HIS A 27 2.96 -5.82 4.40
C HIS A 27 3.62 -4.46 4.41
N VAL A 28 4.79 -4.34 3.77
CA VAL A 28 5.44 -3.05 3.48
C VAL A 28 5.24 -2.75 2.01
N ILE A 29 4.58 -1.64 1.70
CA ILE A 29 4.17 -1.26 0.35
C ILE A 29 4.84 0.05 -0.01
N LYS A 30 5.64 0.05 -1.08
CA LYS A 30 6.21 1.28 -1.67
C LYS A 30 5.69 1.42 -3.09
N VAL A 31 4.89 2.46 -3.32
CA VAL A 31 4.38 2.76 -4.66
C VAL A 31 5.46 3.54 -5.40
N LEU A 32 5.97 3.00 -6.51
CA LEU A 32 7.03 3.64 -7.29
C LEU A 32 6.48 4.64 -8.30
N TYR A 33 5.27 4.40 -8.80
CA TYR A 33 4.63 5.19 -9.84
C TYR A 33 3.11 4.99 -9.82
N ARG A 34 2.35 6.03 -10.18
CA ARG A 34 0.88 6.01 -10.35
C ARG A 34 0.50 7.02 -11.43
N THR A 35 -0.26 6.58 -12.43
CA THR A 35 -0.84 7.43 -13.50
C THR A 35 -2.24 7.86 -13.16
#